data_AF-A0A6G0I7K3-F1
#
_entry.id   AF-A0A6G0I7K3-F1
#
_cell.length_a   1.000
_cell.length_b   1.000
_cell.length_c   1.000
_cell.angle_alpha   90.00
_cell.angle_beta   90.00
_cell.angle_gamma   90.00
#
_symmetry.space_group_name_H-M   'P 1'
#
loop_
_entity.id
_entity.type
_entity.pdbx_description
1 polymer ?
#
loop_
_entity_poly.entity_id
_entity_poly.type
_entity_poly.pdbx_seq_one_letter_code
_entity_poly.pdbx_strand_id
1 'polypeptide(L)'
;MTDTEGVQDRKDTAEPALEEQVQRKYTKEPSLQEHVAGICTTDDMTYTEEIQMSFPLENPDEDSETLTVTEVVDITGIEDEDIMGTEGTFNILIKRLQSNWQAILIGILIVLLCGVTSALFNKQQFLIAKLQHMSEETAWNEKQFKMENIQLKQLLNSTYQNLTLLGTEDKQLKLHLTATLDNFTLLSAENTQLNLLLNKTSQENTQLNLLLNKTSQENTQLNLHLNKTSQENTQLNLLLNKTSQENTQLNLLLNKTSQENTQLNLHLENAIQEKRQLDVENQKLNMFLNSTLENFNLIEEEKKQLNLHLNESLKIITLQGAESKQLHQLLLNEQLNSMQLKAANEHQLSILFSTKMGFLWRFCNRDTLQCSHCPPGWTEHASRCFILSHEPKQWENARIECLDYGGDLAMVWNKEDQALLTNMTFQYVQQNPSEDFHSAWIGLQDMVQEGTFYWVNGDTIKWNVIYWMDQEPNNAMDNWDLKGQDCVAIVPPTRIGAEDWLNSWDDSVCEDRRHYICETTALILG
;
A
#
# COMPACT_ATOMS: atom_id res chain seq x y z
N MET A 1 4.17 -20.04 -56.26
CA MET A 1 4.17 -18.95 -57.27
C MET A 1 3.10 -17.94 -56.90
N THR A 2 3.39 -16.78 -56.30
CA THR A 2 4.62 -16.28 -55.67
C THR A 2 4.15 -15.47 -54.44
N ASP A 3 4.40 -15.85 -53.19
CA ASP A 3 5.67 -16.13 -52.49
C ASP A 3 6.52 -14.87 -52.24
N THR A 4 6.17 -14.13 -51.17
CA THR A 4 7.02 -13.32 -50.28
C THR A 4 6.11 -12.72 -49.19
N GLU A 5 6.44 -12.71 -47.90
CA GLU A 5 7.51 -13.42 -47.19
C GLU A 5 7.10 -13.51 -45.70
N GLY A 6 7.54 -14.55 -45.00
CA GLY A 6 7.24 -14.72 -43.57
C GLY A 6 8.23 -15.65 -42.90
N VAL A 7 9.02 -15.12 -41.98
CA VAL A 7 9.91 -15.89 -41.10
C VAL A 7 9.65 -15.47 -39.66
N GLN A 8 9.60 -16.46 -38.79
CA GLN A 8 9.23 -16.37 -37.39
C GLN A 8 10.32 -17.10 -36.60
N ASP A 9 10.80 -16.53 -35.50
CA ASP A 9 11.48 -17.33 -34.49
C ASP A 9 11.24 -16.83 -33.06
N ARG A 10 11.37 -17.74 -32.09
CA ARG A 10 10.97 -17.56 -30.69
C ARG A 10 11.70 -18.56 -29.79
N LYS A 11 12.56 -18.07 -28.88
CA LYS A 11 12.84 -18.73 -27.59
C LYS A 11 13.64 -17.91 -26.58
N ASP A 12 13.01 -17.68 -25.44
CA ASP A 12 13.42 -18.09 -24.08
C ASP A 12 14.94 -18.17 -23.76
N THR A 13 15.37 -17.35 -22.78
CA THR A 13 15.84 -17.85 -21.47
C THR A 13 16.04 -16.68 -20.50
N ALA A 14 16.01 -16.97 -19.19
CA ALA A 14 16.27 -15.99 -18.13
C ALA A 14 16.88 -16.66 -16.90
N GLU A 15 17.95 -16.10 -16.34
CA GLU A 15 18.37 -16.29 -14.95
C GLU A 15 19.29 -15.13 -14.51
N PRO A 16 19.10 -14.53 -13.32
CA PRO A 16 20.03 -13.55 -12.76
C PRO A 16 21.11 -14.22 -11.89
N ALA A 17 22.34 -13.71 -11.91
CA ALA A 17 23.43 -14.26 -11.11
C ALA A 17 23.24 -13.99 -9.60
N LEU A 18 23.53 -15.01 -8.78
CA LEU A 18 23.90 -14.80 -7.38
C LEU A 18 25.31 -14.22 -7.31
N GLU A 19 25.56 -13.34 -6.34
CA GLU A 19 26.87 -13.33 -5.68
C GLU A 19 26.72 -13.09 -4.17
N GLU A 20 27.63 -13.68 -3.41
CA GLU A 20 27.54 -13.91 -1.96
C GLU A 20 28.53 -13.00 -1.21
N GLN A 21 28.10 -12.33 -0.14
CA GLN A 21 29.03 -12.01 0.96
C GLN A 21 28.39 -12.18 2.35
N VAL A 22 28.93 -13.14 3.10
CA VAL A 22 28.68 -13.35 4.53
C VAL A 22 29.79 -12.69 5.34
N GLN A 23 29.44 -11.93 6.38
CA GLN A 23 30.33 -11.83 7.55
C GLN A 23 29.60 -11.46 8.86
N ARG A 24 29.73 -12.35 9.85
CA ARG A 24 29.43 -12.08 11.27
C ARG A 24 30.69 -11.58 11.97
N LYS A 25 30.54 -10.75 13.01
CA LYS A 25 31.56 -10.65 14.07
C LYS A 25 30.91 -10.45 15.44
N TYR A 26 31.42 -11.21 16.42
CA TYR A 26 30.99 -11.29 17.81
C TYR A 26 32.19 -10.96 18.71
N THR A 27 31.97 -10.22 19.81
CA THR A 27 32.73 -10.22 21.09
C THR A 27 31.91 -9.37 22.09
N LYS A 28 31.57 -9.83 23.32
CA LYS A 28 32.39 -9.91 24.56
C LYS A 28 32.80 -8.52 25.11
N GLU A 29 32.81 -8.23 26.43
CA GLU A 29 32.62 -9.05 27.66
C GLU A 29 32.20 -8.18 28.89
N PRO A 30 31.77 -8.75 30.06
CA PRO A 30 31.36 -7.98 31.26
C PRO A 30 32.14 -8.29 32.58
N SER A 31 32.19 -7.35 33.55
CA SER A 31 32.78 -7.49 34.92
C SER A 31 32.65 -6.18 35.75
N LEU A 32 32.70 -6.06 37.10
CA LEU A 32 32.40 -6.89 38.30
C LEU A 32 32.59 -6.00 39.58
N GLN A 33 31.92 -6.31 40.72
CA GLN A 33 32.26 -5.91 42.13
C GLN A 33 32.26 -4.39 42.52
N GLU A 34 32.36 -3.92 43.78
CA GLU A 34 32.64 -4.54 45.11
C GLU A 34 31.65 -4.08 46.24
N HIS A 35 32.13 -3.65 47.43
CA HIS A 35 31.37 -3.69 48.72
C HIS A 35 32.04 -2.91 49.92
N VAL A 36 31.53 -3.08 51.17
CA VAL A 36 32.14 -2.76 52.52
C VAL A 36 31.84 -1.37 53.20
N ALA A 37 31.94 -1.23 54.56
CA ALA A 37 31.36 -0.14 55.42
C ALA A 37 31.99 0.12 56.87
N GLY A 38 31.55 1.16 57.67
CA GLY A 38 31.84 1.50 59.13
C GLY A 38 31.46 2.96 59.59
N ILE A 39 31.58 3.56 60.83
CA ILE A 39 31.65 3.19 62.30
C ILE A 39 31.74 4.46 63.31
N CYS A 40 31.49 4.35 64.67
CA CYS A 40 31.85 5.24 65.87
C CYS A 40 31.06 6.58 66.25
N THR A 41 31.08 7.33 67.43
CA THR A 41 31.34 7.21 68.96
C THR A 41 31.01 8.53 69.80
N THR A 42 31.15 8.58 71.17
CA THR A 42 31.37 9.73 72.20
C THR A 42 30.23 10.73 72.66
N ASP A 43 30.16 11.51 73.79
CA ASP A 43 30.75 11.64 75.20
C ASP A 43 29.95 12.67 76.17
N ASP A 44 30.41 13.07 77.41
CA ASP A 44 29.63 13.63 78.61
C ASP A 44 30.17 14.89 79.50
N MET A 45 29.36 15.52 80.44
CA MET A 45 29.55 16.40 81.73
C MET A 45 29.93 17.97 81.76
N THR A 46 29.96 18.91 82.80
CA THR A 46 29.99 19.08 84.35
C THR A 46 29.60 20.54 84.97
N TYR A 47 29.77 20.92 86.31
CA TYR A 47 29.25 22.14 87.14
C TYR A 47 30.15 22.65 88.39
N THR A 48 30.02 23.65 89.38
CA THR A 48 29.23 24.91 89.86
C THR A 48 29.82 25.72 91.16
N GLU A 49 29.19 26.82 91.72
CA GLU A 49 29.21 27.52 93.13
C GLU A 49 30.31 28.60 93.63
N GLU A 50 30.30 29.50 94.71
CA GLU A 50 29.41 30.40 95.60
C GLU A 50 30.21 31.35 96.68
N ILE A 51 29.62 32.33 97.47
CA ILE A 51 29.93 32.95 98.88
C ILE A 51 30.57 34.42 99.09
N GLN A 52 30.52 35.32 100.17
CA GLN A 52 29.60 35.97 101.23
C GLN A 52 30.16 37.33 101.96
N MET A 53 29.77 37.83 103.21
CA MET A 53 29.92 39.26 103.84
C MET A 53 30.41 39.49 105.36
N SER A 54 30.81 40.73 105.88
CA SER A 54 30.63 41.41 107.29
C SER A 54 31.68 42.48 107.90
N PHE A 55 31.41 43.25 109.04
CA PHE A 55 32.21 44.38 109.80
C PHE A 55 31.83 44.57 111.35
N PRO A 56 32.06 45.64 112.27
CA PRO A 56 32.90 46.93 112.51
C PRO A 56 33.38 47.31 114.04
N LEU A 57 33.58 48.63 114.49
CA LEU A 57 33.68 49.32 115.90
C LEU A 57 35.10 49.76 116.57
N GLU A 58 35.44 50.59 117.64
CA GLU A 58 34.84 51.57 118.70
C GLU A 58 35.85 52.44 119.67
N ASN A 59 35.40 53.51 120.43
CA ASN A 59 35.74 54.20 121.81
C ASN A 59 36.91 55.25 122.28
N PRO A 60 36.71 56.23 123.27
CA PRO A 60 37.68 57.29 123.89
C PRO A 60 37.60 57.81 125.44
N ASP A 61 38.49 58.70 126.06
CA ASP A 61 38.31 59.60 127.32
C ASP A 61 39.50 60.57 127.87
N GLU A 62 39.30 61.43 128.95
CA GLU A 62 40.25 62.17 129.96
C GLU A 62 40.49 63.77 130.03
N ASP A 63 40.70 64.45 131.25
CA ASP A 63 41.05 65.93 131.54
C ASP A 63 41.44 66.40 133.04
N SER A 64 42.05 67.61 133.37
CA SER A 64 42.21 68.27 134.76
C SER A 64 42.77 69.76 134.98
N GLU A 65 42.33 70.49 136.05
CA GLU A 65 42.93 71.66 136.85
C GLU A 65 42.83 73.19 136.41
N THR A 66 43.03 74.31 137.19
CA THR A 66 42.58 74.91 138.53
C THR A 66 42.97 76.46 138.72
N LEU A 67 42.70 77.11 139.91
CA LEU A 67 43.24 78.40 140.52
C LEU A 67 42.64 79.83 140.13
N THR A 68 42.73 81.02 140.83
CA THR A 68 42.73 81.55 142.26
C THR A 68 42.68 83.15 142.37
N VAL A 69 42.57 83.76 143.60
CA VAL A 69 42.95 85.17 144.07
C VAL A 69 41.91 86.36 144.14
N THR A 70 42.09 87.36 145.06
CA THR A 70 41.08 88.34 145.60
C THR A 70 41.59 89.70 146.24
N GLU A 71 40.70 90.74 146.37
CA GLU A 71 40.64 91.88 147.40
C GLU A 71 41.63 93.11 147.32
N VAL A 72 41.56 94.32 147.98
CA VAL A 72 40.81 95.03 149.10
C VAL A 72 40.80 96.62 148.95
N VAL A 73 39.86 97.40 149.57
CA VAL A 73 39.82 98.91 149.80
C VAL A 73 38.95 99.29 151.05
N ASP A 74 39.23 100.34 151.87
CA ASP A 74 38.22 101.30 152.50
C ASP A 74 38.78 102.56 153.28
N ILE A 75 37.97 103.27 154.11
CA ILE A 75 37.98 104.76 154.34
C ILE A 75 37.97 105.25 155.84
N THR A 76 38.23 106.56 156.11
CA THR A 76 37.72 107.53 157.17
C THR A 76 38.73 108.23 158.13
N GLY A 77 38.31 109.31 158.85
CA GLY A 77 39.09 110.11 159.85
C GLY A 77 38.34 111.36 160.42
N ILE A 78 39.03 112.20 161.23
CA ILE A 78 38.65 113.49 161.92
C ILE A 78 38.32 113.36 163.44
N GLU A 79 38.94 114.22 164.28
CA GLU A 79 39.12 114.15 165.76
C GLU A 79 38.49 115.39 166.52
N ASP A 80 38.66 115.80 167.80
CA ASP A 80 39.55 115.51 168.98
C ASP A 80 38.94 116.09 170.33
N GLU A 81 39.74 116.25 171.42
CA GLU A 81 39.56 117.05 172.70
C GLU A 81 39.02 116.40 174.03
N ASP A 82 39.14 117.14 175.17
CA ASP A 82 39.07 116.72 176.62
C ASP A 82 38.43 117.81 177.55
N ILE A 83 38.49 117.65 178.90
CA ILE A 83 38.58 118.64 180.03
C ILE A 83 37.44 118.57 181.11
N MET A 84 37.66 118.62 182.44
CA MET A 84 38.76 118.17 183.35
C MET A 84 38.36 118.31 184.87
N GLY A 85 38.74 117.36 185.75
CA GLY A 85 38.88 117.52 187.23
C GLY A 85 37.62 117.53 188.13
N THR A 86 37.62 117.29 189.47
CA THR A 86 38.55 116.79 190.54
C THR A 86 37.68 116.33 191.77
N GLU A 87 38.06 115.81 192.95
CA GLU A 87 39.29 115.39 193.67
C GLU A 87 38.92 114.49 194.90
N GLY A 88 39.85 113.66 195.42
CA GLY A 88 39.95 113.23 196.84
C GLY A 88 39.18 111.97 197.31
N THR A 89 39.64 111.10 198.23
CA THR A 89 40.87 110.91 199.08
C THR A 89 40.92 109.41 199.56
N PHE A 90 41.73 108.81 200.48
CA PHE A 90 42.75 109.26 201.46
C PHE A 90 43.67 108.10 202.01
N ASN A 91 44.94 108.42 202.32
CA ASN A 91 45.79 108.04 203.49
C ASN A 91 46.32 106.62 203.92
N ILE A 92 47.66 106.64 204.16
CA ILE A 92 48.47 106.15 205.33
C ILE A 92 48.75 104.66 205.62
N LEU A 93 50.04 104.30 205.57
CA LEU A 93 50.88 103.67 206.64
C LEU A 93 52.34 103.46 206.13
N ILE A 94 53.48 103.95 206.65
CA ILE A 94 53.97 104.74 207.82
C ILE A 94 54.72 103.98 208.96
N LYS A 95 56.07 103.97 208.84
CA LYS A 95 57.14 104.09 209.89
C LYS A 95 57.28 103.09 211.07
N ARG A 96 58.56 102.97 211.51
CA ARG A 96 59.14 103.02 212.88
C ARG A 96 58.23 103.05 214.15
N LEU A 97 58.59 102.21 215.16
CA LEU A 97 58.77 102.47 216.63
C LEU A 97 57.61 102.92 217.60
N GLN A 98 57.25 102.05 218.58
CA GLN A 98 57.03 102.23 220.07
C GLN A 98 55.98 103.17 220.78
N SER A 99 55.07 102.58 221.62
CA SER A 99 54.72 102.87 223.07
C SER A 99 53.56 103.82 223.61
N ASN A 100 52.90 103.37 224.72
CA ASN A 100 52.24 104.04 225.91
C ASN A 100 50.73 104.53 226.01
N TRP A 101 50.33 105.20 227.13
CA TRP A 101 49.15 104.90 228.05
C TRP A 101 48.07 106.00 228.36
N GLN A 102 46.92 105.56 228.92
CA GLN A 102 46.04 106.10 230.03
C GLN A 102 44.73 106.94 229.80
N ALA A 103 43.89 106.92 230.87
CA ALA A 103 42.56 107.51 231.16
C ALA A 103 41.36 107.00 230.31
N ILE A 104 40.25 106.41 230.80
CA ILE A 104 39.56 106.28 232.12
C ILE A 104 38.67 107.48 232.56
N LEU A 105 37.37 107.17 232.76
CA LEU A 105 36.30 107.93 233.45
C LEU A 105 36.07 109.41 233.06
N ILE A 106 34.98 109.65 232.33
CA ILE A 106 33.86 110.58 232.64
C ILE A 106 32.81 110.46 231.52
N GLY A 107 31.51 110.64 231.80
CA GLY A 107 30.49 110.79 230.74
C GLY A 107 29.35 109.77 230.67
N ILE A 108 29.00 109.09 231.77
CA ILE A 108 27.60 108.69 231.95
C ILE A 108 26.78 109.99 232.19
N LEU A 109 25.47 110.00 231.90
CA LEU A 109 24.53 111.10 232.21
C LEU A 109 24.73 112.43 231.45
N ILE A 110 24.52 112.42 230.14
CA ILE A 110 23.71 113.38 229.34
C ILE A 110 23.22 112.56 228.13
N VAL A 111 21.97 112.10 227.98
CA VAL A 111 20.66 112.35 228.63
C VAL A 111 19.94 113.62 228.14
N LEU A 112 18.63 113.44 227.89
CA LEU A 112 17.61 114.46 227.58
C LEU A 112 17.66 115.17 226.22
N LEU A 113 18.44 116.25 226.04
CA LEU A 113 17.76 117.53 225.68
C LEU A 113 17.96 118.19 224.30
N CYS A 114 19.17 118.56 223.84
CA CYS A 114 19.34 119.72 222.91
C CYS A 114 20.11 119.48 221.59
N GLY A 115 19.74 120.25 220.54
CA GLY A 115 20.41 120.34 219.21
C GLY A 115 19.63 119.62 218.10
N VAL A 116 18.85 120.23 217.19
CA VAL A 116 18.70 121.63 216.69
C VAL A 116 19.80 122.08 215.70
N THR A 117 19.40 122.23 214.42
CA THR A 117 20.00 123.00 213.29
C THR A 117 21.44 122.74 212.80
N SER A 118 21.63 122.44 211.49
CA SER A 118 22.46 123.19 210.49
C SER A 118 22.81 122.37 209.22
N ALA A 119 22.92 123.03 208.04
CA ALA A 119 23.45 122.58 206.71
C ALA A 119 22.83 121.31 206.04
N LEU A 120 22.38 121.25 204.77
CA LEU A 120 22.23 122.19 203.63
C LEU A 120 23.34 122.22 202.51
N PHE A 121 24.01 121.11 202.15
CA PHE A 121 24.93 121.07 200.98
C PHE A 121 24.98 119.68 200.27
N ASN A 122 24.97 119.66 198.92
CA ASN A 122 25.23 118.55 197.95
C ASN A 122 24.56 117.17 198.17
N LYS A 123 23.68 116.59 197.33
CA LYS A 123 22.99 116.92 196.05
C LYS A 123 23.48 116.37 194.68
N GLN A 124 24.76 116.40 194.28
CA GLN A 124 25.05 116.54 192.82
C GLN A 124 25.85 115.45 192.04
N GLN A 125 26.49 114.42 192.64
CA GLN A 125 27.56 113.67 191.91
C GLN A 125 27.26 112.24 191.38
N PHE A 126 26.76 111.28 192.17
CA PHE A 126 26.88 109.84 191.79
C PHE A 126 25.98 109.33 190.63
N LEU A 127 25.31 110.22 189.89
CA LEU A 127 24.58 109.85 188.66
C LEU A 127 25.48 109.78 187.41
N ILE A 128 26.71 110.29 187.48
CA ILE A 128 27.60 110.46 186.33
C ILE A 128 28.37 109.15 185.99
N ALA A 129 28.73 108.35 186.99
CA ALA A 129 29.73 107.27 186.84
C ALA A 129 29.27 105.97 186.15
N LYS A 130 27.97 105.75 185.91
CA LYS A 130 27.48 104.50 185.28
C LYS A 130 26.84 104.69 183.89
N LEU A 131 26.84 105.90 183.36
CA LEU A 131 26.42 106.17 181.98
C LEU A 131 27.43 105.67 180.93
N GLN A 132 28.70 105.47 181.28
CA GLN A 132 29.75 105.05 180.34
C GLN A 132 29.67 103.58 179.91
N HIS A 133 29.13 102.66 180.72
CA HIS A 133 29.07 101.23 180.37
C HIS A 133 27.97 100.89 179.33
N MET A 134 27.22 101.88 178.83
CA MET A 134 26.28 101.70 177.71
C MET A 134 26.85 102.16 176.36
N SER A 135 28.15 102.51 176.30
CA SER A 135 28.75 103.18 175.14
C SER A 135 29.50 102.28 174.15
N GLU A 136 29.90 101.07 174.53
CA GLU A 136 30.82 100.23 173.72
C GLU A 136 30.12 99.02 173.05
N GLU A 137 29.04 98.50 173.63
CA GLU A 137 28.35 97.29 173.16
C GLU A 137 27.45 97.55 171.92
N THR A 138 27.03 98.80 171.70
CA THR A 138 26.19 99.21 170.57
C THR A 138 26.97 99.30 169.25
N ALA A 139 28.24 99.68 169.29
CA ALA A 139 29.07 99.91 168.09
C ALA A 139 29.53 98.61 167.39
N TRP A 140 29.68 97.51 168.14
CA TRP A 140 30.17 96.24 167.59
C TRP A 140 29.12 95.54 166.70
N ASN A 141 27.86 95.55 167.13
CA ASN A 141 26.77 94.79 166.50
C ASN A 141 26.37 95.32 165.11
N GLU A 142 26.38 96.65 164.89
CA GLU A 142 26.04 97.22 163.57
C GLU A 142 27.08 96.87 162.49
N LYS A 143 28.32 96.58 162.89
CA LYS A 143 29.43 96.27 161.97
C LYS A 143 29.35 94.85 161.39
N GLN A 144 28.78 93.89 162.14
CA GLN A 144 28.53 92.52 161.67
C GLN A 144 27.43 92.48 160.59
N PHE A 145 26.27 93.10 160.84
CA PHE A 145 25.11 93.01 159.94
C PHE A 145 25.38 93.61 158.54
N LYS A 146 26.36 94.52 158.42
CA LYS A 146 26.79 95.09 157.13
C LYS A 146 27.64 94.13 156.29
N MET A 147 28.36 93.18 156.91
CA MET A 147 29.16 92.17 156.20
C MET A 147 28.29 91.11 155.51
N GLU A 148 27.32 90.53 156.22
CA GLU A 148 26.47 89.44 155.69
C GLU A 148 25.65 89.87 154.46
N ASN A 149 25.21 91.14 154.43
CA ASN A 149 24.45 91.73 153.32
C ASN A 149 25.27 91.82 152.01
N ILE A 150 26.60 91.94 152.11
CA ILE A 150 27.50 92.01 150.94
C ILE A 150 27.66 90.63 150.30
N GLN A 151 27.87 89.59 151.11
CA GLN A 151 28.01 88.21 150.63
C GLN A 151 26.75 87.71 149.89
N LEU A 152 25.56 88.00 150.43
CA LEU A 152 24.28 87.64 149.81
C LEU A 152 24.11 88.22 148.39
N LYS A 153 24.62 89.43 148.12
CA LYS A 153 24.53 90.06 146.80
C LYS A 153 25.44 89.40 145.76
N GLN A 154 26.62 88.92 146.17
CA GLN A 154 27.52 88.17 145.27
C GLN A 154 26.90 86.82 144.87
N LEU A 155 26.31 86.09 145.83
CA LEU A 155 25.68 84.79 145.58
C LEU A 155 24.49 84.89 144.61
N LEU A 156 23.68 85.94 144.73
CA LEU A 156 22.54 86.19 143.82
C LEU A 156 23.00 86.42 142.38
N ASN A 157 24.08 87.18 142.17
CA ASN A 157 24.60 87.47 140.83
C ASN A 157 25.20 86.22 140.16
N SER A 158 25.92 85.39 140.91
CA SER A 158 26.42 84.08 140.44
C SER A 158 25.27 83.17 139.97
N THR A 159 24.20 83.09 140.76
CA THR A 159 23.03 82.24 140.45
C THR A 159 22.32 82.68 139.16
N TYR A 160 22.26 83.99 138.88
CA TYR A 160 21.64 84.52 137.67
C TYR A 160 22.40 84.13 136.38
N GLN A 161 23.74 84.22 136.40
CA GLN A 161 24.58 83.85 135.24
C GLN A 161 24.41 82.38 134.86
N ASN A 162 24.35 81.48 135.85
CA ASN A 162 24.16 80.04 135.61
C ASN A 162 22.79 79.74 134.98
N LEU A 163 21.72 80.43 135.39
CA LEU A 163 20.40 80.29 134.75
C LEU A 163 20.41 80.74 133.28
N THR A 164 21.14 81.82 132.94
CA THR A 164 21.24 82.26 131.55
C THR A 164 22.02 81.30 130.65
N LEU A 165 23.01 80.57 131.18
CA LEU A 165 23.76 79.55 130.44
C LEU A 165 22.89 78.33 130.12
N LEU A 166 22.22 77.76 131.12
CA LEU A 166 21.27 76.63 130.91
C LEU A 166 20.17 76.97 129.90
N GLY A 167 19.72 78.23 129.86
CA GLY A 167 18.76 78.74 128.88
C GLY A 167 19.27 78.84 127.43
N THR A 168 20.59 78.80 127.19
CA THR A 168 21.16 78.71 125.83
C THR A 168 21.41 77.28 125.40
N GLU A 169 21.78 76.39 126.34
CA GLU A 169 22.00 74.96 126.08
C GLU A 169 20.71 74.23 125.68
N ASP A 170 19.60 74.43 126.41
CA ASP A 170 18.27 73.92 126.03
C ASP A 170 17.86 74.33 124.61
N LYS A 171 18.24 75.55 124.22
CA LYS A 171 17.95 76.13 122.89
C LYS A 171 18.74 75.44 121.78
N GLN A 172 20.01 75.14 122.01
CA GLN A 172 20.84 74.36 121.09
C GLN A 172 20.35 72.91 120.98
N LEU A 173 20.02 72.27 122.11
CA LEU A 173 19.56 70.88 122.14
C LEU A 173 18.27 70.70 121.33
N LYS A 174 17.32 71.63 121.44
CA LYS A 174 16.08 71.65 120.64
C LYS A 174 16.34 71.87 119.14
N LEU A 175 17.30 72.73 118.79
CA LEU A 175 17.74 72.92 117.40
C LEU A 175 18.31 71.62 116.80
N HIS A 176 19.18 70.94 117.54
CA HIS A 176 19.78 69.67 117.10
C HIS A 176 18.75 68.53 117.00
N LEU A 177 17.83 68.44 117.95
CA LEU A 177 16.72 67.48 117.92
C LEU A 177 15.82 67.69 116.68
N THR A 178 15.57 68.94 116.29
CA THR A 178 14.79 69.27 115.10
C THR A 178 15.51 68.82 113.82
N ALA A 179 16.80 69.17 113.67
CA ALA A 179 17.59 68.76 112.51
C ALA A 179 17.77 67.24 112.37
N THR A 180 17.87 66.50 113.49
CA THR A 180 17.92 65.03 113.47
C THR A 180 16.58 64.40 113.10
N LEU A 181 15.45 65.01 113.51
CA LEU A 181 14.11 64.59 113.08
C LEU A 181 13.91 64.84 111.58
N ASP A 182 14.29 66.01 111.07
CA ASP A 182 14.21 66.34 109.64
C ASP A 182 15.00 65.34 108.78
N ASN A 183 16.25 65.04 109.17
CA ASN A 183 17.08 64.02 108.51
C ASN A 183 16.42 62.62 108.52
N PHE A 184 15.77 62.24 109.62
CA PHE A 184 15.04 60.96 109.69
C PHE A 184 13.82 60.94 108.74
N THR A 185 13.09 62.06 108.61
CA THR A 185 11.99 62.15 107.64
C THR A 185 12.47 62.09 106.18
N LEU A 186 13.64 62.68 105.88
CA LEU A 186 14.26 62.59 104.55
C LEU A 186 14.66 61.16 104.21
N LEU A 187 15.38 60.47 105.11
CA LEU A 187 15.76 59.07 104.93
C LEU A 187 14.55 58.13 104.80
N SER A 188 13.47 58.42 105.54
CA SER A 188 12.20 57.71 105.39
C SER A 188 11.59 57.93 104.00
N ALA A 189 11.57 59.17 103.50
CA ALA A 189 11.10 59.48 102.15
C ALA A 189 11.95 58.78 101.06
N GLU A 190 13.28 58.83 101.15
CA GLU A 190 14.19 58.14 100.23
C GLU A 190 13.96 56.62 100.23
N ASN A 191 13.79 56.01 101.41
CA ASN A 191 13.46 54.59 101.54
C ASN A 191 12.11 54.26 100.88
N THR A 192 11.07 55.11 101.01
CA THR A 192 9.80 54.89 100.27
C THR A 192 9.97 54.99 98.76
N GLN A 193 10.80 55.91 98.25
CA GLN A 193 11.10 56.01 96.82
C GLN A 193 11.89 54.78 96.31
N LEU A 194 12.85 54.28 97.09
CA LEU A 194 13.61 53.08 96.75
C LEU A 194 12.71 51.84 96.70
N ASN A 195 11.76 51.70 97.63
CA ASN A 195 10.77 50.63 97.61
C ASN A 195 9.79 50.75 96.42
N LEU A 196 9.37 51.96 96.04
CA LEU A 196 8.56 52.19 94.85
C LEU A 196 9.33 51.82 93.57
N LEU A 197 10.62 52.17 93.48
CA LEU A 197 11.48 51.80 92.35
C LEU A 197 11.70 50.29 92.27
N LEU A 198 12.00 49.63 93.40
CA LEU A 198 12.15 48.17 93.48
C LEU A 198 10.88 47.43 93.03
N ASN A 199 9.71 47.89 93.48
CA ASN A 199 8.43 47.33 93.06
C ASN A 199 8.17 47.55 91.56
N LYS A 200 8.52 48.72 91.01
CA LYS A 200 8.41 49.01 89.58
C LYS A 200 9.32 48.11 88.74
N THR A 201 10.59 47.96 89.11
CA THR A 201 11.54 47.07 88.43
C THR A 201 11.15 45.60 88.57
N SER A 202 10.59 45.19 89.70
CA SER A 202 9.99 43.85 89.88
C SER A 202 8.82 43.64 88.90
N GLN A 203 7.90 44.62 88.79
CA GLN A 203 6.80 44.57 87.83
C GLN A 203 7.33 44.50 86.38
N GLU A 204 8.31 45.33 86.01
CA GLU A 204 8.95 45.32 84.69
C GLU A 204 9.58 43.96 84.36
N ASN A 205 10.27 43.32 85.32
CA ASN A 205 10.79 41.97 85.18
C ASN A 205 9.69 40.92 85.00
N THR A 206 8.55 41.02 85.70
CA THR A 206 7.42 40.09 85.46
C THR A 206 6.82 40.27 84.06
N GLN A 207 6.70 41.51 83.56
CA GLN A 207 6.23 41.76 82.19
C GLN A 207 7.23 41.25 81.14
N LEU A 208 8.54 41.42 81.37
CA LEU A 208 9.58 40.92 80.47
C LEU A 208 9.58 39.38 80.41
N ASN A 209 9.40 38.70 81.55
CA ASN A 209 9.25 37.24 81.61
C ASN A 209 7.97 36.74 80.90
N LEU A 210 6.84 37.45 81.04
CA LEU A 210 5.61 37.14 80.30
C LEU A 210 5.80 37.32 78.79
N LEU A 211 6.49 38.38 78.36
CA LEU A 211 6.81 38.62 76.95
C LEU A 211 7.76 37.54 76.40
N LEU A 212 8.82 37.20 77.13
CA LEU A 212 9.76 36.14 76.76
C LEU A 212 9.07 34.78 76.61
N ASN A 213 8.18 34.42 77.54
CA ASN A 213 7.38 33.20 77.45
C ASN A 213 6.42 33.22 76.24
N LYS A 214 5.78 34.36 75.94
CA LYS A 214 4.93 34.52 74.76
C LYS A 214 5.71 34.38 73.46
N THR A 215 6.86 35.04 73.34
CA THR A 215 7.74 34.94 72.15
C THR A 215 8.34 33.54 72.01
N SER A 216 8.65 32.86 73.11
CA SER A 216 9.06 31.45 73.11
C SER A 216 7.94 30.55 72.56
N GLN A 217 6.70 30.74 73.04
CA GLN A 217 5.53 30.02 72.52
C GLN A 217 5.31 30.31 71.02
N GLU A 218 5.38 31.56 70.60
CA GLU A 218 5.26 31.97 69.18
C GLU A 218 6.34 31.31 68.31
N ASN A 219 7.59 31.23 68.78
CA ASN A 219 8.66 30.50 68.10
C ASN A 219 8.39 28.99 68.01
N THR A 220 7.84 28.34 69.05
CA THR A 220 7.44 26.92 68.95
C THR A 220 6.32 26.69 67.93
N GLN A 221 5.33 27.59 67.85
CA GLN A 221 4.26 27.52 66.85
C GLN A 221 4.80 27.76 65.43
N LEU A 222 5.72 28.71 65.26
CA LEU A 222 6.36 28.98 63.97
C LEU A 222 7.19 27.78 63.49
N ASN A 223 7.94 27.12 64.39
CA ASN A 223 8.68 25.90 64.07
C ASN A 223 7.76 24.72 63.73
N LEU A 224 6.63 24.55 64.43
CA LEU A 224 5.62 23.55 64.08
C LEU A 224 4.99 23.82 62.70
N HIS A 225 4.70 25.09 62.38
CA HIS A 225 4.19 25.48 61.08
C HIS A 225 5.23 25.25 59.96
N LEU A 226 6.49 25.66 60.18
CA LEU A 226 7.59 25.45 59.25
C LEU A 226 7.81 23.95 58.96
N ASN A 227 7.76 23.11 59.99
CA ASN A 227 7.87 21.65 59.84
C ASN A 227 6.67 21.07 59.05
N LYS A 228 5.45 21.54 59.30
CA LYS A 228 4.25 21.14 58.55
C LYS A 228 4.34 21.55 57.08
N THR A 229 4.72 22.79 56.78
CA THR A 229 4.91 23.29 55.41
C THR A 229 6.07 22.59 54.69
N SER A 230 7.14 22.23 55.41
CA SER A 230 8.22 21.38 54.89
C SER A 230 7.70 19.99 54.51
N GLN A 231 6.93 19.35 55.39
CA GLN A 231 6.30 18.05 55.10
C GLN A 231 5.35 18.15 53.89
N GLU A 232 4.51 19.16 53.81
CA GLU A 232 3.62 19.41 52.67
C GLU A 232 4.40 19.59 51.36
N ASN A 233 5.51 20.34 51.37
CA ASN A 233 6.41 20.46 50.22
C ASN A 233 7.04 19.12 49.81
N THR A 234 7.43 18.25 50.76
CA THR A 234 7.94 16.90 50.41
C THR A 234 6.86 16.03 49.76
N GLN A 235 5.61 16.09 50.24
CA GLN A 235 4.49 15.38 49.62
C GLN A 235 4.16 15.94 48.23
N LEU A 236 4.22 17.27 48.05
CA LEU A 236 4.00 17.91 46.75
C LEU A 236 5.06 17.50 45.73
N ASN A 237 6.34 17.42 46.14
CA ASN A 237 7.43 16.94 45.30
C ASN A 237 7.30 15.45 44.93
N LEU A 238 6.85 14.60 45.87
CA LEU A 238 6.56 13.19 45.58
C LEU A 238 5.41 13.04 44.57
N LEU A 239 4.34 13.85 44.71
CA LEU A 239 3.22 13.87 43.76
C LEU A 239 3.67 14.38 42.39
N LEU A 240 4.44 15.47 42.33
CA LEU A 240 4.99 16.03 41.09
C LEU A 240 5.87 15.01 40.34
N ASN A 241 6.75 14.30 41.07
CA ASN A 241 7.58 13.24 40.50
C ASN A 241 6.73 12.07 39.96
N LYS A 242 5.69 11.65 40.70
CA LYS A 242 4.76 10.62 40.23
C LYS A 242 4.01 11.05 38.97
N THR A 243 3.42 12.24 38.94
CA THR A 243 2.70 12.77 37.77
C THR A 243 3.65 12.97 36.57
N SER A 244 4.91 13.36 36.80
CA SER A 244 5.95 13.39 35.77
C SER A 244 6.21 11.99 35.19
N GLN A 245 6.37 10.97 36.05
CA GLN A 245 6.52 9.58 35.62
C GLN A 245 5.29 9.09 34.82
N GLU A 246 4.08 9.35 35.29
CA GLU A 246 2.83 9.01 34.59
C GLU A 246 2.77 9.67 33.20
N ASN A 247 3.15 10.95 33.08
CA ASN A 247 3.26 11.64 31.78
C ASN A 247 4.31 11.00 30.85
N THR A 248 5.47 10.55 31.37
CA THR A 248 6.45 9.84 30.52
C THR A 248 5.91 8.50 30.01
N GLN A 249 5.16 7.76 30.82
CA GLN A 249 4.50 6.52 30.39
C GLN A 249 3.40 6.79 29.36
N LEU A 250 2.61 7.86 29.54
CA LEU A 250 1.58 8.25 28.60
C LEU A 250 2.17 8.65 27.22
N ASN A 251 3.30 9.37 27.22
CA ASN A 251 4.02 9.72 25.99
C ASN A 251 4.61 8.48 25.29
N LEU A 252 5.15 7.51 26.04
CA LEU A 252 5.63 6.24 25.47
C LEU A 252 4.48 5.44 24.83
N LEU A 253 3.32 5.38 25.49
CA LEU A 253 2.12 4.72 24.95
C LEU A 253 1.61 5.44 23.70
N LEU A 254 1.51 6.78 23.73
CA LEU A 254 1.10 7.59 22.58
C LEU A 254 2.02 7.39 21.37
N ASN A 255 3.34 7.36 21.57
CA ASN A 255 4.31 7.09 20.52
C ASN A 255 4.16 5.67 19.96
N LYS A 256 3.92 4.66 20.81
CA LYS A 256 3.67 3.27 20.39
C LYS A 256 2.40 3.16 19.55
N THR A 257 1.29 3.73 20.01
CA THR A 257 0.02 3.73 19.26
C THR A 257 0.11 4.55 17.96
N SER A 258 0.89 5.63 17.94
CA SER A 258 1.20 6.36 16.71
C SER A 258 1.96 5.48 15.72
N GLN A 259 3.01 4.79 16.16
CA GLN A 259 3.76 3.85 15.33
C GLN A 259 2.87 2.71 14.80
N GLU A 260 2.04 2.10 15.66
CA GLU A 260 1.07 1.07 15.27
C GLU A 260 0.10 1.56 14.19
N ASN A 261 -0.44 2.78 14.33
CA ASN A 261 -1.28 3.40 13.30
C ASN A 261 -0.53 3.63 11.97
N THR A 262 0.76 4.01 12.00
CA THR A 262 1.54 4.15 10.75
C THR A 262 1.78 2.80 10.05
N GLN A 263 1.97 1.72 10.80
CA GLN A 263 2.08 0.37 10.24
C GLN A 263 0.73 -0.10 9.67
N LEU A 264 -0.38 0.18 10.36
CA LEU A 264 -1.72 -0.16 9.89
C LEU A 264 -2.06 0.56 8.57
N ASN A 265 -1.71 1.85 8.46
CA ASN A 265 -1.88 2.63 7.22
C ASN A 265 -1.02 2.10 6.07
N LEU A 266 0.22 1.65 6.33
CA LEU A 266 1.08 1.03 5.33
C LEU A 266 0.49 -0.30 4.83
N HIS A 267 0.02 -1.15 5.75
CA HIS A 267 -0.69 -2.39 5.37
C HIS A 267 -1.96 -2.12 4.57
N LEU A 268 -2.71 -1.07 4.91
CA LEU A 268 -3.91 -0.66 4.18
C LEU A 268 -3.59 -0.21 2.76
N GLU A 269 -2.61 0.68 2.54
CA GLU A 269 -2.22 1.08 1.18
C GLU A 269 -1.68 -0.08 0.35
N ASN A 270 -0.91 -1.00 0.94
CA ASN A 270 -0.46 -2.21 0.27
C ASN A 270 -1.64 -3.08 -0.19
N ALA A 271 -2.63 -3.31 0.68
CA ALA A 271 -3.84 -4.06 0.33
C ALA A 271 -4.69 -3.35 -0.76
N ILE A 272 -4.71 -2.01 -0.77
CA ILE A 272 -5.37 -1.24 -1.82
C ILE A 272 -4.55 -1.28 -3.13
N GLN A 273 -3.21 -1.36 -3.10
CA GLN A 273 -2.39 -1.62 -4.29
C GLN A 273 -2.65 -3.02 -4.86
N GLU A 274 -2.63 -4.05 -4.04
CA GLU A 274 -2.93 -5.44 -4.43
C GLU A 274 -4.33 -5.55 -5.05
N LYS A 275 -5.35 -4.94 -4.42
CA LYS A 275 -6.69 -4.86 -5.01
C LYS A 275 -6.69 -4.15 -6.37
N ARG A 276 -6.02 -2.99 -6.50
CA ARG A 276 -5.91 -2.25 -7.78
C ARG A 276 -5.28 -3.10 -8.88
N GLN A 277 -4.30 -3.97 -8.55
CA GLN A 277 -3.72 -4.90 -9.50
C GLN A 277 -4.71 -6.01 -9.90
N LEU A 278 -5.40 -6.62 -8.93
CA LEU A 278 -6.44 -7.63 -9.19
C LEU A 278 -7.61 -7.08 -10.01
N ASP A 279 -8.03 -5.83 -9.79
CA ASP A 279 -9.06 -5.15 -10.59
C ASP A 279 -8.61 -5.01 -12.07
N VAL A 280 -7.32 -4.70 -12.32
CA VAL A 280 -6.72 -4.63 -13.67
C VAL A 280 -6.60 -6.02 -14.32
N GLU A 281 -6.24 -7.06 -13.56
CA GLU A 281 -6.17 -8.43 -14.08
C GLU A 281 -7.56 -8.98 -14.42
N ASN A 282 -8.58 -8.69 -13.60
CA ASN A 282 -9.98 -8.99 -13.93
C ASN A 282 -10.46 -8.26 -15.18
N GLN A 283 -10.06 -6.99 -15.41
CA GLN A 283 -10.37 -6.28 -16.65
C GLN A 283 -9.74 -6.95 -17.87
N LYS A 284 -8.46 -7.35 -17.80
CA LYS A 284 -7.78 -8.10 -18.87
C LYS A 284 -8.47 -9.44 -19.15
N LEU A 285 -8.85 -10.18 -18.10
CA LEU A 285 -9.55 -11.45 -18.22
C LEU A 285 -10.92 -11.29 -18.88
N ASN A 286 -11.68 -10.26 -18.52
CA ASN A 286 -12.97 -9.94 -19.16
C ASN A 286 -12.82 -9.52 -20.64
N MET A 287 -11.78 -8.75 -20.99
CA MET A 287 -11.47 -8.46 -22.39
C MET A 287 -11.14 -9.73 -23.19
N PHE A 288 -10.32 -10.61 -22.63
CA PHE A 288 -9.97 -11.89 -23.26
C PHE A 288 -11.19 -12.82 -23.40
N LEU A 289 -12.05 -12.89 -22.38
CA LEU A 289 -13.29 -13.67 -22.42
C LEU A 289 -14.26 -13.15 -23.50
N ASN A 290 -14.44 -11.83 -23.61
CA ASN A 290 -15.29 -11.22 -24.64
C ASN A 290 -14.76 -11.50 -26.05
N SER A 291 -13.46 -11.34 -26.28
CA SER A 291 -12.84 -11.68 -27.58
C SER A 291 -12.93 -13.18 -27.90
N THR A 292 -12.81 -14.05 -26.89
CA THR A 292 -12.98 -15.51 -27.07
C THR A 292 -14.42 -15.86 -27.43
N LEU A 293 -15.41 -15.18 -26.83
CA LEU A 293 -16.83 -15.36 -27.15
C LEU A 293 -17.17 -14.85 -28.57
N GLU A 294 -16.60 -13.72 -28.98
CA GLU A 294 -16.75 -13.17 -30.33
C GLU A 294 -16.17 -14.13 -31.38
N ASN A 295 -14.96 -14.65 -31.16
CA ASN A 295 -14.35 -15.69 -32.00
C ASN A 295 -15.19 -16.97 -32.05
N PHE A 296 -15.77 -17.41 -30.94
CA PHE A 296 -16.67 -18.57 -30.91
C PHE A 296 -17.92 -18.35 -31.78
N ASN A 297 -18.54 -17.17 -31.68
CA ASN A 297 -19.73 -16.82 -32.46
C ASN A 297 -19.43 -16.77 -33.97
N LEU A 298 -18.25 -16.26 -34.36
CA LEU A 298 -17.78 -16.27 -35.75
C LEU A 298 -17.61 -17.71 -36.27
N ILE A 299 -16.94 -18.59 -35.50
CA ILE A 299 -16.77 -20.01 -35.85
C ILE A 299 -18.11 -20.75 -35.96
N GLU A 300 -19.10 -20.41 -35.12
CA GLU A 300 -20.44 -20.99 -35.22
C GLU A 300 -21.17 -20.54 -36.50
N GLU A 301 -20.99 -19.29 -36.94
CA GLU A 301 -21.57 -18.81 -38.20
C GLU A 301 -20.85 -19.39 -39.43
N GLU A 302 -19.51 -19.44 -39.45
CA GLU A 302 -18.74 -20.12 -40.50
C GLU A 302 -19.19 -21.59 -40.66
N LYS A 303 -19.42 -22.28 -39.54
CA LYS A 303 -19.97 -23.63 -39.52
C LYS A 303 -21.36 -23.72 -40.14
N LYS A 304 -22.24 -22.71 -40.00
CA LYS A 304 -23.55 -22.68 -40.68
C LYS A 304 -23.36 -22.52 -42.20
N GLN A 305 -22.53 -21.58 -42.62
CA GLN A 305 -22.24 -21.33 -44.04
C GLN A 305 -21.61 -22.57 -44.73
N LEU A 306 -20.67 -23.24 -44.05
CA LEU A 306 -20.07 -24.49 -44.53
C LEU A 306 -21.10 -25.62 -44.68
N ASN A 307 -22.05 -25.73 -43.75
CA ASN A 307 -23.15 -26.71 -43.87
C ASN A 307 -24.11 -26.38 -45.02
N LEU A 308 -24.36 -25.10 -45.33
CA LEU A 308 -25.15 -24.70 -46.50
C LEU A 308 -24.43 -25.12 -47.80
N HIS A 309 -23.16 -24.77 -47.95
CA HIS A 309 -22.35 -25.18 -49.11
C HIS A 309 -22.22 -26.70 -49.27
N LEU A 310 -22.10 -27.45 -48.16
CA LEU A 310 -22.07 -28.91 -48.19
C LEU A 310 -23.39 -29.50 -48.71
N ASN A 311 -24.52 -29.00 -48.22
CA ASN A 311 -25.85 -29.44 -48.67
C ASN A 311 -26.12 -29.08 -50.14
N GLU A 312 -25.64 -27.95 -50.63
CA GLU A 312 -25.75 -27.56 -52.03
C GLU A 312 -24.84 -28.40 -52.94
N SER A 313 -23.59 -28.66 -52.51
CA SER A 313 -22.66 -29.56 -53.20
C SER A 313 -23.22 -30.99 -53.33
N LEU A 314 -23.87 -31.49 -52.26
CA LEU A 314 -24.57 -32.78 -52.26
C LEU A 314 -25.73 -32.85 -53.27
N LYS A 315 -26.48 -31.76 -53.47
CA LYS A 315 -27.52 -31.69 -54.52
C LYS A 315 -26.89 -31.78 -55.92
N ILE A 316 -25.81 -31.04 -56.17
CA ILE A 316 -25.12 -31.05 -57.48
C ILE A 316 -24.61 -32.47 -57.79
N ILE A 317 -23.96 -33.13 -56.82
CA ILE A 317 -23.46 -34.51 -56.98
C ILE A 317 -24.60 -35.50 -57.25
N THR A 318 -25.75 -35.38 -56.57
CA THR A 318 -26.89 -36.29 -56.81
C THR A 318 -27.56 -36.06 -58.18
N LEU A 319 -27.62 -34.82 -58.67
CA LEU A 319 -28.09 -34.49 -60.02
C LEU A 319 -27.15 -35.04 -61.11
N GLN A 320 -25.86 -34.75 -61.02
CA GLN A 320 -24.84 -35.28 -61.95
C GLN A 320 -24.81 -36.81 -61.95
N GLY A 321 -25.02 -37.44 -60.78
CA GLY A 321 -25.14 -38.90 -60.65
C GLY A 321 -26.42 -39.50 -61.27
N ALA A 322 -27.45 -38.70 -61.52
CA ALA A 322 -28.64 -39.09 -62.27
C ALA A 322 -28.43 -38.89 -63.78
N GLU A 323 -27.93 -37.72 -64.19
CA GLU A 323 -27.59 -37.40 -65.58
C GLU A 323 -26.60 -38.40 -66.18
N SER A 324 -25.55 -38.75 -65.44
CA SER A 324 -24.55 -39.75 -65.86
C SER A 324 -25.16 -41.12 -66.14
N LYS A 325 -26.13 -41.57 -65.33
CA LYS A 325 -26.85 -42.83 -65.56
C LYS A 325 -27.74 -42.76 -66.79
N GLN A 326 -28.44 -41.64 -67.00
CA GLN A 326 -29.28 -41.42 -68.17
C GLN A 326 -28.44 -41.39 -69.46
N LEU A 327 -27.29 -40.72 -69.45
CA LEU A 327 -26.35 -40.68 -70.56
C LEU A 327 -25.76 -42.07 -70.88
N HIS A 328 -25.40 -42.85 -69.85
CA HIS A 328 -24.91 -44.21 -70.04
C HIS A 328 -25.97 -45.15 -70.66
N GLN A 329 -27.24 -45.01 -70.26
CA GLN A 329 -28.33 -45.77 -70.86
C GLN A 329 -28.60 -45.36 -72.32
N LEU A 330 -28.47 -44.07 -72.66
CA LEU A 330 -28.57 -43.61 -74.04
C LEU A 330 -27.46 -44.18 -74.92
N LEU A 331 -26.21 -44.16 -74.44
CA LEU A 331 -25.05 -44.72 -75.13
C LEU A 331 -25.20 -46.24 -75.40
N LEU A 332 -25.69 -46.99 -74.41
CA LEU A 332 -25.98 -48.43 -74.55
C LEU A 332 -27.05 -48.69 -75.64
N ASN A 333 -28.10 -47.88 -75.68
CA ASN A 333 -29.16 -47.99 -76.68
C ASN A 333 -28.64 -47.66 -78.09
N GLU A 334 -27.80 -46.63 -78.23
CA GLU A 334 -27.20 -46.23 -79.51
C GLU A 334 -26.21 -47.29 -80.04
N GLN A 335 -25.39 -47.86 -79.17
CA GLN A 335 -24.52 -49.00 -79.51
C GLN A 335 -25.33 -50.22 -79.96
N LEU A 336 -26.44 -50.55 -79.28
CA LEU A 336 -27.32 -51.65 -79.67
C LEU A 336 -27.94 -51.42 -81.06
N ASN A 337 -28.47 -50.22 -81.31
CA ASN A 337 -29.05 -49.84 -82.61
C ASN A 337 -28.00 -49.92 -83.73
N SER A 338 -26.77 -49.47 -83.48
CA SER A 338 -25.65 -49.55 -84.44
C SER A 338 -25.29 -51.00 -84.78
N MET A 339 -25.22 -51.90 -83.79
CA MET A 339 -24.98 -53.33 -84.02
C MET A 339 -26.11 -54.00 -84.82
N GLN A 340 -27.37 -53.66 -84.52
CA GLN A 340 -28.53 -54.19 -85.25
C GLN A 340 -28.53 -53.72 -86.72
N LEU A 341 -28.27 -52.43 -86.97
CA LEU A 341 -28.20 -51.87 -88.32
C LEU A 341 -27.06 -52.49 -89.14
N LYS A 342 -25.89 -52.72 -88.52
CA LYS A 342 -24.75 -53.39 -89.15
C LYS A 342 -25.10 -54.84 -89.55
N ALA A 343 -25.70 -55.60 -88.65
CA ALA A 343 -26.11 -56.99 -88.93
C ALA A 343 -27.19 -57.07 -90.03
N ALA A 344 -28.14 -56.13 -90.07
CA ALA A 344 -29.14 -56.04 -91.13
C ALA A 344 -28.52 -55.76 -92.51
N ASN A 345 -27.55 -54.84 -92.58
CA ASN A 345 -26.82 -54.53 -93.81
C ASN A 345 -25.95 -55.70 -94.29
N GLU A 346 -25.24 -56.38 -93.37
CA GLU A 346 -24.46 -57.58 -93.67
C GLU A 346 -25.34 -58.71 -94.23
N HIS A 347 -26.55 -58.88 -93.70
CA HIS A 347 -27.53 -59.83 -94.23
C HIS A 347 -28.01 -59.47 -95.65
N GLN A 348 -28.32 -58.20 -95.92
CA GLN A 348 -28.72 -57.75 -97.26
C GLN A 348 -27.61 -57.94 -98.30
N LEU A 349 -26.36 -57.60 -97.96
CA LEU A 349 -25.20 -57.83 -98.82
C LEU A 349 -24.99 -59.33 -99.13
N SER A 350 -25.19 -60.20 -98.14
CA SER A 350 -25.11 -61.65 -98.33
C SER A 350 -26.15 -62.22 -99.30
N ILE A 351 -27.27 -61.54 -99.53
CA ILE A 351 -28.30 -61.96 -100.50
C ILE A 351 -27.90 -61.52 -101.91
N LEU A 352 -27.50 -60.25 -102.08
CA LEU A 352 -27.15 -59.65 -103.38
C LEU A 352 -25.96 -60.34 -104.06
N PHE A 353 -24.95 -60.74 -103.28
CA PHE A 353 -23.76 -61.43 -103.78
C PHE A 353 -23.85 -62.96 -103.69
N SER A 354 -25.04 -63.52 -103.45
CA SER A 354 -25.23 -64.97 -103.51
C SER A 354 -25.00 -65.53 -104.92
N THR A 355 -24.43 -66.73 -105.02
CA THR A 355 -24.16 -67.41 -106.31
C THR A 355 -25.41 -67.56 -107.17
N LYS A 356 -26.59 -67.64 -106.54
CA LYS A 356 -27.91 -67.72 -107.18
C LYS A 356 -28.26 -66.48 -108.04
N MET A 357 -27.67 -65.32 -107.74
CA MET A 357 -27.82 -64.10 -108.56
C MET A 357 -26.81 -64.01 -109.71
N GLY A 358 -25.79 -64.89 -109.75
CA GLY A 358 -24.69 -64.83 -110.72
C GLY A 358 -25.15 -64.85 -112.19
N PHE A 359 -26.19 -65.64 -112.50
CA PHE A 359 -26.80 -65.70 -113.83
C PHE A 359 -27.44 -64.37 -114.24
N LEU A 360 -28.13 -63.68 -113.33
CA LEU A 360 -28.79 -62.41 -113.65
C LEU A 360 -27.77 -61.30 -113.92
N TRP A 361 -26.61 -61.29 -113.24
CA TRP A 361 -25.54 -60.32 -113.48
C TRP A 361 -24.83 -60.43 -114.86
N ARG A 362 -25.23 -61.38 -115.71
CA ARG A 362 -24.87 -61.44 -117.15
C ARG A 362 -25.77 -60.53 -118.02
N PHE A 363 -26.97 -60.26 -117.55
CA PHE A 363 -28.01 -59.46 -118.22
C PHE A 363 -28.28 -58.13 -117.51
N CYS A 364 -27.88 -58.00 -116.24
CA CYS A 364 -28.12 -56.85 -115.38
C CYS A 364 -26.82 -56.15 -114.99
N ASN A 365 -26.77 -54.82 -115.13
CA ASN A 365 -25.71 -54.00 -114.59
C ASN A 365 -25.74 -54.02 -113.05
N ARG A 366 -24.59 -54.23 -112.40
CA ARG A 366 -24.50 -54.39 -110.93
C ARG A 366 -24.66 -53.08 -110.15
N ASP A 367 -24.31 -51.95 -110.75
CA ASP A 367 -24.30 -50.64 -110.09
C ASP A 367 -25.64 -49.91 -110.27
N THR A 368 -26.29 -50.07 -111.43
CA THR A 368 -27.60 -49.46 -111.73
C THR A 368 -28.79 -50.38 -111.52
N LEU A 369 -28.55 -51.69 -111.31
CA LEU A 369 -29.56 -52.76 -111.22
C LEU A 369 -30.48 -52.90 -112.45
N GLN A 370 -30.11 -52.27 -113.58
CA GLN A 370 -30.89 -52.29 -114.81
C GLN A 370 -30.55 -53.53 -115.65
N CYS A 371 -31.57 -54.25 -116.12
CA CYS A 371 -31.44 -55.48 -116.91
C CYS A 371 -31.93 -55.29 -118.36
N SER A 372 -31.36 -56.07 -119.29
CA SER A 372 -31.82 -56.24 -120.67
C SER A 372 -32.11 -57.71 -120.98
N HIS A 373 -32.94 -58.02 -121.98
CA HIS A 373 -33.23 -59.41 -122.35
C HIS A 373 -31.99 -60.12 -122.94
N CYS A 374 -31.14 -59.38 -123.67
CA CYS A 374 -29.89 -59.89 -124.21
C CYS A 374 -28.67 -59.29 -123.49
N PRO A 375 -27.52 -60.01 -123.47
CA PRO A 375 -26.26 -59.44 -122.97
C PRO A 375 -25.80 -58.26 -123.83
N PRO A 376 -24.97 -57.34 -123.30
CA PRO A 376 -24.47 -56.20 -124.07
C PRO A 376 -23.77 -56.63 -125.37
N GLY A 377 -24.16 -56.00 -126.49
CA GLY A 377 -23.63 -56.30 -127.83
C GLY A 377 -24.40 -57.36 -128.62
N TRP A 378 -25.34 -58.08 -128.00
CA TRP A 378 -26.14 -59.12 -128.67
C TRP A 378 -27.46 -58.56 -129.20
N THR A 379 -27.91 -59.05 -130.36
CA THR A 379 -29.17 -58.67 -131.03
C THR A 379 -30.30 -59.61 -130.63
N GLU A 380 -31.41 -59.07 -130.11
CA GLU A 380 -32.59 -59.86 -129.74
C GLU A 380 -33.43 -60.23 -130.97
N HIS A 381 -33.79 -61.52 -131.10
CA HIS A 381 -34.78 -62.00 -132.07
C HIS A 381 -35.48 -63.26 -131.55
N ALA A 382 -36.82 -63.28 -131.58
CA ALA A 382 -37.65 -64.43 -131.21
C ALA A 382 -37.26 -65.11 -129.87
N SER A 383 -36.99 -64.31 -128.83
CA SER A 383 -36.53 -64.76 -127.50
C SER A 383 -35.17 -65.49 -127.48
N ARG A 384 -34.40 -65.40 -128.57
CA ARG A 384 -32.97 -65.67 -128.64
C ARG A 384 -32.19 -64.36 -128.78
N CYS A 385 -30.91 -64.44 -128.50
CA CYS A 385 -29.93 -63.38 -128.65
C CYS A 385 -28.83 -63.87 -129.58
N PHE A 386 -28.46 -63.07 -130.59
CA PHE A 386 -27.44 -63.43 -131.58
C PHE A 386 -26.28 -62.44 -131.56
N ILE A 387 -25.06 -62.92 -131.76
CA ILE A 387 -23.87 -62.08 -131.98
C ILE A 387 -23.02 -62.67 -133.09
N LEU A 388 -22.49 -61.81 -133.96
CA LEU A 388 -21.48 -62.15 -134.96
C LEU A 388 -20.09 -61.85 -134.36
N SER A 389 -19.18 -62.80 -134.46
CA SER A 389 -17.79 -62.69 -134.01
C SER A 389 -17.06 -61.51 -134.66
N HIS A 390 -16.09 -60.92 -133.97
CA HIS A 390 -15.13 -59.98 -134.56
C HIS A 390 -13.93 -60.66 -135.24
N GLU A 391 -13.61 -61.90 -134.86
CA GLU A 391 -12.37 -62.59 -135.26
C GLU A 391 -12.69 -63.95 -135.90
N PRO A 392 -12.14 -64.30 -137.09
CA PRO A 392 -12.46 -65.55 -137.77
C PRO A 392 -11.74 -66.77 -137.17
N LYS A 393 -12.43 -67.91 -137.07
CA LYS A 393 -11.98 -69.18 -136.47
C LYS A 393 -12.43 -70.40 -137.26
N GLN A 394 -11.87 -71.56 -136.92
CA GLN A 394 -12.31 -72.89 -137.35
C GLN A 394 -13.62 -73.25 -136.65
N TRP A 395 -14.46 -74.08 -137.26
CA TRP A 395 -15.85 -74.29 -136.83
C TRP A 395 -15.97 -74.77 -135.36
N GLU A 396 -15.13 -75.71 -134.92
CA GLU A 396 -15.13 -76.21 -133.53
C GLU A 396 -14.64 -75.14 -132.55
N ASN A 397 -13.64 -74.35 -132.95
CA ASN A 397 -13.09 -73.26 -132.13
C ASN A 397 -14.07 -72.08 -132.01
N ALA A 398 -14.89 -71.86 -133.03
CA ALA A 398 -16.04 -70.95 -132.97
C ALA A 398 -17.11 -71.50 -132.01
N ARG A 399 -17.45 -72.78 -132.13
CA ARG A 399 -18.44 -73.45 -131.26
C ARG A 399 -18.06 -73.39 -129.78
N ILE A 400 -16.80 -73.65 -129.44
CA ILE A 400 -16.27 -73.56 -128.07
C ILE A 400 -16.50 -72.14 -127.49
N GLU A 401 -16.26 -71.08 -128.26
CA GLU A 401 -16.49 -69.73 -127.74
C GLU A 401 -17.99 -69.41 -127.58
N CYS A 402 -18.85 -69.90 -128.47
CA CYS A 402 -20.30 -69.78 -128.27
C CYS A 402 -20.78 -70.51 -127.00
N LEU A 403 -20.18 -71.66 -126.67
CA LEU A 403 -20.43 -72.41 -125.43
C LEU A 403 -19.92 -71.67 -124.19
N ASP A 404 -18.74 -71.04 -124.23
CA ASP A 404 -18.23 -70.14 -123.17
C ASP A 404 -19.12 -68.90 -123.01
N TYR A 405 -19.72 -68.42 -124.11
CA TYR A 405 -20.80 -67.43 -124.10
C TYR A 405 -22.14 -67.99 -123.62
N GLY A 406 -22.22 -69.20 -123.07
CA GLY A 406 -23.46 -69.78 -122.52
C GLY A 406 -24.55 -69.98 -123.57
N GLY A 407 -24.14 -70.31 -124.79
CA GLY A 407 -24.95 -70.51 -125.98
C GLY A 407 -24.40 -71.65 -126.83
N ASP A 408 -24.64 -71.60 -128.13
CA ASP A 408 -24.00 -72.47 -129.13
C ASP A 408 -23.93 -71.71 -130.48
N LEU A 409 -23.41 -72.32 -131.55
CA LEU A 409 -23.50 -71.72 -132.89
C LEU A 409 -24.96 -71.56 -133.35
N ALA A 410 -25.25 -70.48 -134.06
CA ALA A 410 -26.61 -70.08 -134.41
C ALA A 410 -27.34 -71.11 -135.29
N MET A 411 -28.60 -71.38 -134.95
CA MET A 411 -29.48 -72.32 -135.63
C MET A 411 -30.62 -71.60 -136.34
N VAL A 412 -30.79 -71.88 -137.64
CA VAL A 412 -31.90 -71.33 -138.43
C VAL A 412 -33.12 -72.24 -138.24
N TRP A 413 -34.19 -71.73 -137.63
CA TRP A 413 -35.44 -72.48 -137.41
C TRP A 413 -36.53 -72.10 -138.41
N ASN A 414 -36.42 -70.92 -139.03
CA ASN A 414 -37.41 -70.32 -139.92
C ASN A 414 -36.76 -69.31 -140.90
N LYS A 415 -37.57 -68.63 -141.71
CA LYS A 415 -37.12 -67.68 -142.73
C LYS A 415 -36.64 -66.35 -142.12
N GLU A 416 -37.23 -65.96 -141.01
CA GLU A 416 -36.98 -64.72 -140.29
C GLU A 416 -35.61 -64.75 -139.59
N ASP A 417 -35.22 -65.92 -139.04
CA ASP A 417 -33.85 -66.19 -138.57
C ASP A 417 -32.85 -66.07 -139.74
N GLN A 418 -33.10 -66.73 -140.88
CA GLN A 418 -32.20 -66.66 -142.04
C GLN A 418 -32.03 -65.23 -142.53
N ALA A 419 -33.12 -64.46 -142.58
CA ALA A 419 -33.12 -63.06 -142.95
C ALA A 419 -32.32 -62.21 -141.95
N LEU A 420 -32.40 -62.49 -140.65
CA LEU A 420 -31.57 -61.86 -139.62
C LEU A 420 -30.09 -62.18 -139.83
N LEU A 421 -29.72 -63.47 -139.89
CA LEU A 421 -28.32 -63.88 -139.93
C LEU A 421 -27.62 -63.39 -141.20
N THR A 422 -28.29 -63.51 -142.36
CA THR A 422 -27.81 -63.00 -143.65
C THR A 422 -27.72 -61.47 -143.69
N ASN A 423 -28.62 -60.77 -142.99
CA ASN A 423 -28.49 -59.32 -142.80
C ASN A 423 -27.36 -58.95 -141.82
N MET A 424 -27.08 -59.75 -140.79
CA MET A 424 -25.97 -59.50 -139.85
C MET A 424 -24.61 -59.59 -140.58
N THR A 425 -24.38 -60.63 -141.40
CA THR A 425 -23.15 -60.74 -142.20
C THR A 425 -23.02 -59.61 -143.22
N PHE A 426 -24.08 -59.29 -143.96
CA PHE A 426 -24.10 -58.16 -144.88
C PHE A 426 -23.80 -56.81 -144.19
N GLN A 427 -24.46 -56.53 -143.05
CA GLN A 427 -24.24 -55.29 -142.33
C GLN A 427 -22.81 -55.19 -141.77
N TYR A 428 -22.18 -56.31 -141.39
CA TYR A 428 -20.79 -56.34 -140.97
C TYR A 428 -19.83 -55.94 -142.10
N VAL A 429 -19.95 -56.55 -143.27
CA VAL A 429 -19.14 -56.19 -144.46
C VAL A 429 -19.28 -54.70 -144.80
N GLN A 430 -20.51 -54.19 -144.77
CA GLN A 430 -20.81 -52.80 -145.12
C GLN A 430 -20.34 -51.79 -144.05
N GLN A 431 -20.13 -52.21 -142.81
CA GLN A 431 -19.59 -51.40 -141.72
C GLN A 431 -18.06 -51.47 -141.64
N ASN A 432 -17.48 -52.62 -141.99
CA ASN A 432 -16.05 -52.92 -141.89
C ASN A 432 -15.41 -53.20 -143.27
N PRO A 433 -15.47 -52.29 -144.25
CA PRO A 433 -15.01 -52.51 -145.64
C PRO A 433 -13.47 -52.61 -145.80
N SER A 434 -12.74 -52.67 -144.68
CA SER A 434 -11.28 -52.89 -144.62
C SER A 434 -10.92 -54.27 -144.04
N GLU A 435 -11.91 -55.05 -143.59
CA GLU A 435 -11.73 -56.41 -143.09
C GLU A 435 -11.98 -57.45 -144.18
N ASP A 436 -11.18 -58.51 -144.19
CA ASP A 436 -11.31 -59.64 -145.11
C ASP A 436 -12.39 -60.62 -144.61
N PHE A 437 -13.65 -60.19 -144.69
CA PHE A 437 -14.81 -60.98 -144.29
C PHE A 437 -15.30 -61.83 -145.47
N HIS A 438 -15.00 -63.14 -145.44
CA HIS A 438 -15.49 -64.08 -146.45
C HIS A 438 -16.95 -64.49 -146.19
N SER A 439 -17.22 -65.01 -145.00
CA SER A 439 -18.51 -65.63 -144.60
C SER A 439 -18.50 -65.89 -143.09
N ALA A 440 -19.66 -66.25 -142.52
CA ALA A 440 -19.75 -66.62 -141.10
C ALA A 440 -20.35 -68.01 -140.87
N TRP A 441 -19.64 -68.89 -140.15
CA TRP A 441 -20.13 -70.19 -139.68
C TRP A 441 -21.46 -70.07 -138.94
N ILE A 442 -22.36 -71.00 -139.24
CA ILE A 442 -23.56 -71.29 -138.47
C ILE A 442 -23.48 -72.70 -137.89
N GLY A 443 -24.42 -73.05 -137.01
CA GLY A 443 -24.41 -74.31 -136.29
C GLY A 443 -24.80 -75.54 -137.12
N LEU A 444 -24.57 -75.54 -138.43
CA LEU A 444 -24.96 -76.62 -139.34
C LEU A 444 -23.71 -77.30 -139.93
N GLN A 445 -23.72 -78.64 -139.94
CA GLN A 445 -22.63 -79.49 -140.42
C GLN A 445 -23.15 -80.90 -140.76
N ASP A 446 -22.41 -81.68 -141.54
CA ASP A 446 -22.68 -83.11 -141.77
C ASP A 446 -21.50 -84.05 -141.49
N MET A 447 -20.45 -83.58 -140.78
CA MET A 447 -19.33 -84.39 -140.24
C MET A 447 -19.77 -85.68 -139.51
N VAL A 448 -21.00 -85.71 -138.98
CA VAL A 448 -21.61 -86.88 -138.32
C VAL A 448 -22.00 -87.98 -139.33
N GLN A 449 -22.48 -87.59 -140.52
CA GLN A 449 -22.88 -88.49 -141.61
C GLN A 449 -22.98 -87.70 -142.94
N GLU A 450 -21.97 -87.83 -143.79
CA GLU A 450 -21.90 -87.32 -145.18
C GLU A 450 -23.26 -87.28 -145.90
N GLY A 451 -23.58 -86.14 -146.50
CA GLY A 451 -24.83 -85.85 -147.19
C GLY A 451 -26.05 -85.67 -146.28
N THR A 452 -25.87 -85.55 -144.96
CA THR A 452 -26.95 -85.47 -143.97
C THR A 452 -26.68 -84.38 -142.93
N PHE A 453 -27.10 -83.14 -143.22
CA PHE A 453 -26.84 -81.98 -142.37
C PHE A 453 -27.64 -81.98 -141.05
N TYR A 454 -26.92 -81.88 -139.94
CA TYR A 454 -27.41 -81.74 -138.56
C TYR A 454 -27.00 -80.40 -137.94
N TRP A 455 -27.95 -79.77 -137.24
CA TRP A 455 -27.67 -78.64 -136.37
C TRP A 455 -26.88 -79.06 -135.13
N VAL A 456 -26.22 -78.11 -134.47
CA VAL A 456 -25.43 -78.30 -133.23
C VAL A 456 -26.20 -78.96 -132.08
N ASN A 457 -27.53 -78.88 -132.07
CA ASN A 457 -28.40 -79.55 -131.10
C ASN A 457 -28.69 -81.04 -131.42
N GLY A 458 -28.32 -81.53 -132.62
CA GLY A 458 -28.58 -82.88 -133.11
C GLY A 458 -29.81 -83.05 -134.01
N ASP A 459 -30.59 -82.00 -134.28
CA ASP A 459 -31.71 -82.06 -135.24
C ASP A 459 -31.22 -81.97 -136.69
N THR A 460 -31.76 -82.79 -137.59
CA THR A 460 -31.56 -82.64 -139.05
C THR A 460 -32.28 -81.42 -139.62
N ILE A 461 -31.81 -80.89 -140.75
CA ILE A 461 -32.53 -79.82 -141.49
C ILE A 461 -33.98 -80.20 -141.83
N LYS A 462 -34.85 -79.18 -141.89
CA LYS A 462 -36.26 -79.32 -142.25
C LYS A 462 -36.46 -78.95 -143.71
N TRP A 463 -37.34 -79.65 -144.42
CA TRP A 463 -37.60 -79.44 -145.86
C TRP A 463 -37.98 -77.99 -146.24
N ASN A 464 -38.47 -77.20 -145.29
CA ASN A 464 -38.88 -75.80 -145.46
C ASN A 464 -37.87 -74.78 -144.90
N VAL A 465 -36.67 -75.22 -144.50
CA VAL A 465 -35.60 -74.43 -143.90
C VAL A 465 -34.28 -74.85 -144.56
N ILE A 466 -34.15 -74.49 -145.84
CA ILE A 466 -33.03 -74.84 -146.72
C ILE A 466 -32.71 -73.58 -147.52
N TYR A 467 -31.47 -73.08 -147.42
CA TYR A 467 -31.06 -71.78 -147.97
C TYR A 467 -29.67 -71.82 -148.61
N TRP A 468 -29.32 -72.93 -149.26
CA TRP A 468 -28.14 -73.07 -150.11
C TRP A 468 -28.11 -72.04 -151.24
N MET A 469 -26.92 -71.53 -151.57
CA MET A 469 -26.69 -70.75 -152.79
C MET A 469 -26.97 -71.60 -154.06
N ASP A 470 -27.02 -70.97 -155.23
CA ASP A 470 -27.10 -71.72 -156.49
C ASP A 470 -25.89 -72.65 -156.64
N GLN A 471 -26.15 -73.89 -157.07
CA GLN A 471 -25.20 -75.02 -157.15
C GLN A 471 -24.72 -75.63 -155.83
N GLU A 472 -25.14 -75.11 -154.66
CA GLU A 472 -24.77 -75.64 -153.33
C GLU A 472 -25.82 -76.62 -152.74
N PRO A 473 -25.43 -77.55 -151.83
CA PRO A 473 -24.07 -77.83 -151.40
C PRO A 473 -23.32 -78.67 -152.43
N ASN A 474 -22.06 -78.31 -152.73
CA ASN A 474 -21.31 -78.91 -153.83
C ASN A 474 -20.27 -79.97 -153.40
N ASN A 475 -19.87 -80.01 -152.11
CA ASN A 475 -18.79 -80.83 -151.55
C ASN A 475 -17.51 -80.85 -152.43
N ALA A 476 -16.94 -79.67 -152.70
CA ALA A 476 -15.73 -79.48 -153.49
C ALA A 476 -14.49 -80.04 -152.78
N MET A 477 -14.24 -81.31 -153.03
CA MET A 477 -13.00 -81.98 -152.64
C MET A 477 -11.80 -81.39 -153.40
N ASP A 478 -11.03 -80.52 -152.74
CA ASP A 478 -9.71 -80.12 -153.22
C ASP A 478 -8.68 -81.24 -152.96
N ASN A 479 -7.63 -81.33 -153.77
CA ASN A 479 -6.74 -82.49 -153.91
C ASN A 479 -5.90 -82.85 -152.66
N TRP A 480 -6.03 -82.06 -151.59
CA TRP A 480 -5.29 -82.21 -150.32
C TRP A 480 -6.19 -82.52 -149.13
N ASP A 481 -7.51 -82.50 -149.29
CA ASP A 481 -8.46 -82.95 -148.27
C ASP A 481 -8.99 -84.37 -148.57
N LEU A 482 -9.33 -85.10 -147.52
CA LEU A 482 -9.90 -86.45 -147.52
C LEU A 482 -11.21 -86.53 -146.75
N LYS A 483 -11.71 -85.41 -146.19
CA LYS A 483 -13.02 -85.32 -145.55
C LYS A 483 -14.08 -84.79 -146.52
N GLY A 484 -13.98 -83.52 -146.90
CA GLY A 484 -15.03 -82.80 -147.59
C GLY A 484 -15.33 -81.43 -146.96
N GLN A 485 -16.36 -80.79 -147.47
CA GLN A 485 -16.83 -79.47 -147.05
C GLN A 485 -17.86 -79.54 -145.90
N ASP A 486 -17.58 -80.32 -144.87
CA ASP A 486 -18.55 -80.78 -143.87
C ASP A 486 -19.23 -79.70 -142.98
N CYS A 487 -18.88 -78.41 -143.09
CA CYS A 487 -19.36 -77.31 -142.23
C CYS A 487 -20.00 -76.17 -143.03
N VAL A 488 -21.06 -75.55 -142.50
CA VAL A 488 -21.84 -74.55 -143.26
C VAL A 488 -21.63 -73.12 -142.77
N ALA A 489 -21.36 -72.20 -143.72
CA ALA A 489 -21.25 -70.76 -143.50
C ALA A 489 -22.36 -69.98 -144.23
N ILE A 490 -22.67 -68.78 -143.74
CA ILE A 490 -23.45 -67.77 -144.44
C ILE A 490 -22.51 -66.81 -145.18
N VAL A 491 -22.54 -66.83 -146.50
CA VAL A 491 -21.89 -65.86 -147.38
C VAL A 491 -22.73 -64.57 -147.44
N PRO A 492 -22.14 -63.38 -147.27
CA PRO A 492 -22.87 -62.11 -147.31
C PRO A 492 -23.34 -61.79 -148.75
N PRO A 493 -24.65 -61.61 -149.01
CA PRO A 493 -25.14 -61.34 -150.36
C PRO A 493 -24.73 -59.94 -150.82
N THR A 494 -24.43 -59.79 -152.11
CA THR A 494 -24.06 -58.48 -152.70
C THR A 494 -25.17 -57.41 -152.57
N ARG A 495 -26.43 -57.83 -152.38
CA ARG A 495 -27.57 -56.93 -152.15
C ARG A 495 -28.73 -57.63 -151.41
N ILE A 496 -29.06 -57.11 -150.22
CA ILE A 496 -30.30 -57.47 -149.50
C ILE A 496 -31.54 -57.12 -150.32
N GLY A 497 -32.53 -58.01 -150.33
CA GLY A 497 -33.84 -57.77 -150.98
C GLY A 497 -33.85 -57.94 -152.51
N ALA A 498 -32.79 -58.52 -153.09
CA ALA A 498 -32.84 -59.05 -154.46
C ALA A 498 -33.69 -60.35 -154.52
N GLU A 499 -33.90 -60.89 -155.71
CA GLU A 499 -34.34 -62.29 -155.85
C GLU A 499 -33.25 -63.21 -155.24
N ASP A 500 -33.68 -64.29 -154.58
CA ASP A 500 -32.82 -65.26 -153.89
C ASP A 500 -31.81 -64.74 -152.84
N TRP A 501 -31.91 -63.49 -152.35
CA TRP A 501 -30.94 -62.94 -151.37
C TRP A 501 -30.81 -63.70 -150.03
N LEU A 502 -31.77 -64.57 -149.73
CA LEU A 502 -31.76 -65.43 -148.53
C LEU A 502 -30.98 -66.74 -148.75
N ASN A 503 -30.74 -67.12 -149.99
CA ASN A 503 -30.00 -68.30 -150.40
C ASN A 503 -28.52 -67.96 -150.31
N SER A 504 -27.92 -68.26 -149.16
CA SER A 504 -26.62 -67.75 -148.71
C SER A 504 -25.77 -68.78 -147.98
N TRP A 505 -26.24 -70.03 -147.85
CA TRP A 505 -25.46 -71.12 -147.27
C TRP A 505 -24.44 -71.67 -148.27
N ASP A 506 -23.24 -71.87 -147.75
CA ASP A 506 -22.00 -72.32 -148.39
C ASP A 506 -21.46 -73.48 -147.54
N ASP A 507 -21.39 -74.69 -148.08
CA ASP A 507 -20.67 -75.79 -147.43
C ASP A 507 -19.16 -75.58 -147.61
N SER A 508 -18.37 -75.86 -146.58
CA SER A 508 -16.95 -75.49 -146.52
C SER A 508 -16.14 -76.31 -145.52
N VAL A 509 -14.84 -76.40 -145.78
CA VAL A 509 -13.88 -77.17 -144.97
C VAL A 509 -13.87 -76.62 -143.53
N CYS A 510 -14.22 -77.43 -142.54
CA CYS A 510 -14.37 -77.02 -141.13
C CYS A 510 -13.12 -76.34 -140.55
N GLU A 511 -11.93 -76.75 -141.02
CA GLU A 511 -10.65 -76.15 -140.68
C GLU A 511 -10.39 -74.74 -141.25
N ASP A 512 -11.25 -74.21 -142.12
CA ASP A 512 -11.18 -72.81 -142.60
C ASP A 512 -11.36 -71.80 -141.46
N ARG A 513 -10.74 -70.63 -141.60
CA ARG A 513 -10.95 -69.50 -140.68
C ARG A 513 -12.03 -68.57 -141.23
N ARG A 514 -13.25 -68.69 -140.69
CA ARG A 514 -14.40 -67.84 -141.03
C ARG A 514 -14.95 -67.19 -139.77
N HIS A 515 -15.65 -66.06 -139.89
CA HIS A 515 -16.38 -65.49 -138.76
C HIS A 515 -17.47 -66.47 -138.30
N TYR A 516 -18.20 -66.20 -137.22
CA TYR A 516 -19.22 -67.11 -136.71
C TYR A 516 -20.34 -66.37 -135.99
N ILE A 517 -21.55 -66.90 -136.07
CA ILE A 517 -22.69 -66.38 -135.31
C ILE A 517 -23.00 -67.32 -134.16
N CYS A 518 -23.00 -66.80 -132.93
CA CYS A 518 -23.46 -67.52 -131.75
C CYS A 518 -24.93 -67.16 -131.45
N GLU A 519 -25.68 -68.09 -130.85
CA GLU A 519 -26.98 -67.85 -130.24
C GLU A 519 -27.01 -68.21 -128.75
N THR A 520 -27.79 -67.48 -127.95
CA THR A 520 -28.11 -67.81 -126.55
C THR A 520 -29.57 -67.46 -126.25
N THR A 521 -30.17 -68.07 -125.23
CA THR A 521 -31.54 -67.73 -124.81
C THR A 521 -31.58 -66.33 -124.19
N ALA A 522 -32.62 -65.55 -124.51
CA ALA A 522 -32.88 -64.26 -123.88
C ALA A 522 -33.41 -64.43 -122.44
N LEU A 523 -33.11 -63.46 -121.57
CA LEU A 523 -33.68 -63.38 -120.22
C LEU A 523 -35.15 -62.96 -120.30
N ILE A 524 -36.04 -63.89 -119.99
CA ILE A 524 -37.47 -63.61 -119.81
C ILE A 524 -37.66 -62.84 -118.50
N LEU A 525 -38.00 -61.55 -118.62
CA LEU A 525 -38.46 -60.71 -117.51
C LEU A 525 -39.98 -60.90 -117.38
N GLY A 526 -40.43 -61.44 -116.25
CA GLY A 526 -41.85 -61.73 -115.95
C GLY A 526 -42.33 -61.14 -114.64
#